data_AF-A0A533YFX4-F1
#
_entry.id   AF-A0A533YFX4-F1
#
_cell.length_a   1.000
_cell.length_b   1.000
_cell.length_c   1.000
_cell.angle_alpha   90.00
_cell.angle_beta   90.00
_cell.angle_gamma   90.00
#
_symmetry.space_group_name_H-M   'P 1'
#
loop_
_entity.id
_entity.type
_entity.pdbx_description
1 polymer ?
#
loop_
_entity_poly.entity_id
_entity_poly.type
_entity_poly.pdbx_seq_one_letter_code
_entity_poly.pdbx_strand_id
1 'polypeptide(L)'
;MTARLPRTLFIASRTASLATALLLAVALTRFSTAGMLEITELLSHADQYDKQLVVVVGLVTEMRIATNREGQPAYGFLLKDVNGSVKVVGLGKADVRDGDQVIVEGIFSRLRQTGRAIIYNEIKASVIRSLDRLNPDLIG
;
A
#
# COMPACT_ATOMS: atom_id res chain seq x y z
N MET A 1 16.16 84.60 0.03
CA MET A 1 14.90 84.91 0.72
C MET A 1 13.77 84.48 -0.21
N THR A 2 13.12 83.33 -0.01
CA THR A 2 11.98 83.07 0.91
C THR A 2 10.69 83.82 0.51
N ALA A 3 9.50 83.22 0.45
CA ALA A 3 9.04 81.81 0.40
C ALA A 3 7.49 81.79 0.20
N ARG A 4 6.89 80.73 -0.36
CA ARG A 4 5.60 80.15 0.13
C ARG A 4 5.14 78.87 -0.59
N LEU A 5 4.55 77.98 0.21
CA LEU A 5 3.71 76.79 -0.09
C LEU A 5 2.20 77.24 -0.12
N PRO A 6 1.13 76.41 -0.33
CA PRO A 6 0.99 74.98 0.07
C PRO A 6 -0.04 74.07 -0.68
N ARG A 7 -0.32 72.88 -0.09
CA ARG A 7 -1.48 71.95 -0.31
C ARG A 7 -1.47 71.20 -1.67
N THR A 8 -1.99 69.98 -1.89
CA THR A 8 -2.74 68.91 -1.14
C THR A 8 -2.72 67.60 -2.00
N LEU A 9 -3.02 66.34 -1.59
CA LEU A 9 -3.33 65.61 -0.34
C LEU A 9 -3.17 64.06 -0.60
N PHE A 10 -3.43 63.22 0.41
CA PHE A 10 -3.79 61.78 0.38
C PHE A 10 -2.77 60.66 0.04
N ILE A 11 -2.42 59.94 1.12
CA ILE A 11 -2.29 58.47 1.29
C ILE A 11 -2.74 57.58 0.11
N ALA A 12 -1.88 56.63 -0.28
CA ALA A 12 -2.28 55.28 -0.75
C ALA A 12 -1.13 54.27 -0.55
N SER A 13 -1.41 53.10 0.03
CA SER A 13 -0.44 52.01 0.22
C SER A 13 -0.48 51.01 -0.94
N ARG A 14 0.69 50.44 -1.29
CA ARG A 14 0.82 49.32 -2.24
C ARG A 14 1.90 48.32 -1.83
N THR A 15 1.61 47.53 -0.81
CA THR A 15 2.26 46.21 -0.62
C THR A 15 1.55 45.20 -1.54
N ALA A 16 2.32 44.46 -2.35
CA ALA A 16 1.78 43.48 -3.31
C ALA A 16 2.64 42.21 -3.35
N SER A 17 2.14 41.16 -2.71
CA SER A 17 2.78 39.89 -2.40
C SER A 17 3.42 39.15 -3.60
N LEU A 18 4.66 38.71 -3.42
CA LEU A 18 5.36 37.74 -4.29
C LEU A 18 5.59 36.43 -3.52
N ALA A 19 4.52 35.68 -3.25
CA ALA A 19 4.55 34.52 -2.34
C ALA A 19 3.54 33.40 -2.68
N THR A 20 3.22 33.19 -3.98
CA THR A 20 2.03 32.40 -4.36
C THR A 20 2.25 31.44 -5.55
N ALA A 21 3.43 30.78 -5.63
CA ALA A 21 3.82 29.98 -6.82
C ALA A 21 4.37 28.56 -6.55
N LEU A 22 4.24 28.01 -5.33
CA LEU A 22 4.85 26.71 -4.96
C LEU A 22 3.90 25.69 -4.31
N LEU A 23 2.61 26.02 -4.14
CA LEU A 23 1.64 25.20 -3.39
C LEU A 23 0.66 24.38 -4.27
N LEU A 24 1.03 24.07 -5.53
CA LEU A 24 0.20 23.29 -6.45
C LEU A 24 0.74 21.88 -6.77
N ALA A 25 1.60 21.35 -5.89
CA ALA A 25 2.11 19.98 -5.95
C ALA A 25 1.55 19.08 -4.81
N VAL A 26 0.33 19.37 -4.34
CA VAL A 26 -0.41 18.44 -3.47
C VAL A 26 -0.74 17.21 -4.32
N ALA A 27 0.04 16.14 -4.11
CA ALA A 27 -0.07 14.92 -4.89
C ALA A 27 -1.48 14.32 -4.78
N LEU A 28 -1.96 13.74 -5.88
CA LEU A 28 -3.18 12.94 -5.94
C LEU A 28 -2.97 11.56 -5.29
N THR A 29 -2.49 11.55 -4.04
CA THR A 29 -2.49 10.37 -3.17
C THR A 29 -3.93 9.98 -2.88
N ARG A 30 -4.50 9.15 -3.74
CA ARG A 30 -5.76 8.46 -3.46
C ARG A 30 -5.51 7.50 -2.31
N PHE A 31 -5.84 7.96 -1.10
CA PHE A 31 -5.98 7.09 0.07
C PHE A 31 -7.16 6.16 -0.18
N SER A 32 -6.92 5.06 -0.88
CA SER A 32 -7.90 4.00 -1.00
C SER A 32 -8.04 3.36 0.38
N THR A 33 -9.22 3.46 0.98
CA THR A 33 -9.58 2.61 2.11
C THR A 33 -9.57 1.18 1.61
N ALA A 34 -8.55 0.40 2.01
CA ALA A 34 -8.38 -0.98 1.59
C ALA A 34 -9.48 -1.87 2.18
N GLY A 35 -10.63 -1.87 1.52
CA GLY A 35 -11.66 -2.89 1.73
C GLY A 35 -11.11 -4.27 1.44
N MET A 36 -11.77 -5.29 1.98
CA MET A 36 -11.41 -6.68 1.74
C MET A 36 -11.67 -7.03 0.26
N LEU A 37 -10.62 -7.46 -0.44
CA LEU A 37 -10.65 -7.86 -1.84
C LEU A 37 -10.62 -9.39 -1.97
N GLU A 38 -11.35 -9.90 -2.96
CA GLU A 38 -11.16 -11.27 -3.47
C GLU A 38 -9.85 -11.36 -4.25
N ILE A 39 -9.21 -12.54 -4.28
CA ILE A 39 -7.96 -12.73 -5.05
C ILE A 39 -8.24 -12.56 -6.54
N THR A 40 -9.41 -13.00 -7.00
CA THR A 40 -9.84 -12.90 -8.40
C THR A 40 -9.90 -11.44 -8.87
N GLU A 41 -10.47 -10.55 -8.05
CA GLU A 41 -10.60 -9.11 -8.33
C GLU A 41 -9.24 -8.38 -8.27
N LEU A 42 -8.37 -8.78 -7.34
CA LEU A 42 -6.98 -8.28 -7.30
C LEU A 42 -6.19 -8.68 -8.57
N LEU A 43 -6.45 -9.87 -9.12
CA LEU A 43 -5.76 -10.39 -10.30
C LEU A 43 -6.33 -9.83 -11.62
N SER A 44 -7.66 -9.66 -11.74
CA SER A 44 -8.30 -9.05 -12.93
C SER A 44 -7.88 -7.59 -13.11
N HIS A 45 -7.73 -6.85 -12.02
CA HIS A 45 -7.41 -5.43 -12.01
C HIS A 45 -6.00 -5.13 -11.47
N ALA A 46 -5.06 -6.06 -11.61
CA ALA A 46 -3.69 -6.00 -11.09
C ALA A 46 -2.89 -4.73 -11.49
N ASP A 47 -3.21 -4.09 -12.63
CA ASP A 47 -2.63 -2.80 -13.04
C ASP A 47 -3.09 -1.60 -12.18
N GLN A 48 -4.28 -1.67 -11.60
CA GLN A 48 -4.82 -0.65 -10.69
C GLN A 48 -4.23 -0.79 -9.27
N TYR A 49 -3.98 -2.03 -8.85
CA TYR A 49 -3.45 -2.35 -7.52
C TYR A 49 -1.92 -2.40 -7.44
N ASP A 50 -1.18 -2.26 -8.53
CA ASP A 50 0.28 -2.29 -8.53
C ASP A 50 0.86 -1.24 -7.55
N LYS A 51 1.64 -1.72 -6.56
CA LYS A 51 2.23 -0.94 -5.46
C LYS A 51 1.23 -0.32 -4.48
N GLN A 52 -0.04 -0.72 -4.51
CA GLN A 52 -1.04 -0.30 -3.53
C GLN A 52 -1.03 -1.21 -2.29
N LEU A 53 -1.52 -0.66 -1.16
CA LEU A 53 -1.91 -1.46 0.00
C LEU A 53 -3.19 -2.22 -0.32
N VAL A 54 -3.20 -3.52 -0.08
CA VAL A 54 -4.36 -4.41 -0.27
C VAL A 54 -4.65 -5.20 1.00
N VAL A 55 -5.92 -5.52 1.22
CA VAL A 55 -6.39 -6.45 2.25
C VAL A 55 -7.12 -7.58 1.53
N VAL A 56 -6.68 -8.82 1.71
CA VAL A 56 -7.09 -9.97 0.89
C VAL A 56 -7.34 -11.18 1.79
N VAL A 57 -8.31 -12.01 1.45
CA VAL A 57 -8.59 -13.27 2.17
C VAL A 57 -8.31 -14.48 1.30
N GLY A 58 -7.85 -15.57 1.91
CA GLY A 58 -7.68 -16.85 1.23
C GLY A 58 -7.07 -17.93 2.12
N LEU A 59 -6.86 -19.10 1.53
CA LEU A 59 -6.26 -20.28 2.15
C LEU A 59 -4.73 -20.25 1.98
N VAL A 60 -3.97 -20.49 3.05
CA VAL A 60 -2.51 -20.66 2.99
C VAL A 60 -2.17 -22.02 2.38
N THR A 61 -1.33 -22.03 1.35
CA THR A 61 -0.78 -23.26 0.75
C THR A 61 0.67 -23.11 0.32
N GLU A 62 1.41 -24.21 0.25
CA GLU A 62 2.82 -24.26 -0.20
C GLU A 62 3.78 -23.43 0.67
N MET A 63 3.50 -23.36 1.97
CA MET A 63 4.26 -22.62 2.99
C MET A 63 5.74 -22.99 3.02
N ARG A 64 6.62 -22.02 2.76
CA ARG A 64 8.08 -22.13 2.89
C ARG A 64 8.63 -21.13 3.89
N ILE A 65 9.52 -21.59 4.77
CA ILE A 65 10.43 -20.75 5.56
C ILE A 65 11.74 -20.63 4.79
N ALA A 66 12.35 -19.45 4.82
CA ALA A 66 13.56 -19.11 4.07
C ALA A 66 14.38 -18.04 4.81
N THR A 67 15.50 -17.64 4.19
CA THR A 67 16.26 -16.45 4.57
C THR A 67 16.18 -15.45 3.42
N ASN A 68 15.98 -14.16 3.72
CA ASN A 68 15.98 -13.11 2.69
C ASN A 68 17.41 -12.78 2.22
N ARG A 69 17.56 -11.88 1.24
CA ARG A 69 18.86 -11.48 0.68
C ARG A 69 19.78 -10.73 1.65
N GLU A 70 19.26 -10.31 2.80
CA GLU A 70 19.94 -9.54 3.84
C GLU A 70 20.31 -10.43 5.05
N GLY A 71 20.08 -11.75 4.97
CA GLY A 71 20.32 -12.70 6.06
C GLY A 71 19.20 -12.80 7.10
N GLN A 72 18.08 -12.10 6.90
CA GLN A 72 16.96 -12.10 7.87
C GLN A 72 16.05 -13.33 7.66
N PRO A 73 15.46 -13.91 8.71
CA PRO A 73 14.38 -14.89 8.57
C PRO A 73 13.23 -14.33 7.74
N ALA A 74 12.68 -15.15 6.86
CA ALA A 74 11.58 -14.81 5.99
C ALA A 74 10.71 -16.02 5.70
N TYR A 75 9.53 -15.78 5.13
CA TYR A 75 8.61 -16.83 4.74
C TYR A 75 7.83 -16.43 3.49
N GLY A 76 7.30 -17.43 2.78
CA GLY A 76 6.39 -17.18 1.67
C GLY A 76 5.54 -18.41 1.33
N PHE A 77 4.34 -18.14 0.84
CA PHE A 77 3.30 -19.13 0.53
C PHE A 77 2.46 -18.65 -0.66
N LEU A 78 1.61 -19.51 -1.20
CA LEU A 78 0.52 -19.13 -2.10
C LEU A 78 -0.77 -18.97 -1.30
N LEU A 79 -1.30 -17.75 -1.25
CA LEU A 79 -2.65 -17.50 -0.81
C LEU A 79 -3.59 -17.89 -1.96
N LYS A 80 -4.53 -18.81 -1.71
CA LYS A 80 -5.46 -19.35 -2.71
C LYS A 80 -6.91 -19.03 -2.40
N ASP A 81 -7.68 -18.91 -3.47
CA ASP A 81 -9.12 -18.66 -3.49
C ASP A 81 -9.70 -19.46 -4.68
N VAL A 82 -11.03 -19.57 -4.78
CA VAL A 82 -11.73 -20.47 -5.71
C VAL A 82 -11.24 -20.35 -7.16
N ASN A 83 -10.95 -19.13 -7.61
CA ASN A 83 -10.57 -18.82 -8.99
C ASN A 83 -9.17 -18.19 -9.13
N GLY A 84 -8.30 -18.25 -8.10
CA GLY A 84 -7.01 -17.54 -8.16
C GLY A 84 -5.99 -17.91 -7.09
N SER A 85 -4.75 -17.49 -7.34
CA SER A 85 -3.67 -17.54 -6.34
C SER A 85 -2.73 -16.35 -6.45
N VAL A 86 -2.25 -15.87 -5.31
CA VAL A 86 -1.24 -14.80 -5.23
C VAL A 86 -0.14 -15.23 -4.28
N LYS A 87 1.12 -14.95 -4.63
CA LYS A 87 2.24 -15.24 -3.75
C LYS A 87 2.26 -14.23 -2.61
N VAL A 88 2.42 -14.69 -1.37
CA VAL A 88 2.65 -13.82 -0.21
C VAL A 88 4.07 -14.03 0.28
N VAL A 89 4.76 -12.94 0.65
CA VAL A 89 6.08 -12.96 1.29
C VAL A 89 6.04 -12.07 2.53
N GLY A 90 6.61 -12.56 3.64
CA GLY A 90 6.79 -11.80 4.87
C GLY A 90 8.19 -12.00 5.48
N LEU A 91 8.53 -11.14 6.45
CA LEU A 91 9.78 -11.20 7.19
C LEU A 91 9.53 -11.68 8.63
N GLY A 92 10.59 -12.18 9.28
CA GLY A 92 10.52 -12.75 10.62
C GLY A 92 9.93 -14.17 10.63
N LYS A 93 9.13 -14.46 11.67
CA LYS A 93 8.52 -15.77 11.90
C LYS A 93 7.14 -15.84 11.24
N ALA A 94 6.85 -16.95 10.55
CA ALA A 94 5.49 -17.28 10.15
C ALA A 94 4.71 -17.78 11.37
N ASP A 95 3.58 -17.14 11.67
CA ASP A 95 2.61 -17.60 12.68
C ASP A 95 1.38 -18.28 12.06
N VAL A 96 1.46 -18.63 10.77
CA VAL A 96 0.44 -19.36 9.99
C VAL A 96 1.02 -20.60 9.31
N ARG A 97 0.18 -21.52 8.85
CA ARG A 97 0.54 -22.82 8.24
C ARG A 97 -0.33 -23.16 7.03
N ASP A 98 0.11 -24.14 6.24
CA ASP A 98 -0.72 -24.72 5.17
C ASP A 98 -2.04 -25.25 5.75
N GLY A 99 -3.15 -24.81 5.16
CA GLY A 99 -4.51 -25.09 5.63
C GLY A 99 -5.15 -23.98 6.46
N ASP A 100 -4.40 -23.00 6.98
CA ASP A 100 -4.97 -21.85 7.69
C ASP A 100 -5.74 -20.94 6.71
N GLN A 101 -6.96 -20.52 7.07
CA GLN A 101 -7.67 -19.46 6.36
C GLN A 101 -7.27 -18.10 6.96
N VAL A 102 -6.79 -17.16 6.14
CA VAL A 102 -6.15 -15.93 6.63
C VAL A 102 -6.65 -14.67 5.94
N ILE A 103 -6.58 -13.56 6.67
CA ILE A 103 -6.53 -12.20 6.12
C ILE A 103 -5.06 -11.81 5.97
N VAL A 104 -4.65 -11.40 4.77
CA VAL A 104 -3.33 -10.82 4.47
C VAL A 104 -3.50 -9.35 4.16
N GLU A 105 -2.71 -8.51 4.81
CA GLU A 105 -2.60 -7.07 4.57
C GLU A 105 -1.17 -6.77 4.13
N GLY A 106 -0.99 -6.01 3.05
CA GLY A 106 0.35 -5.76 2.52
C GLY A 106 0.38 -5.01 1.19
N ILE A 107 1.59 -4.75 0.68
CA ILE A 107 1.78 -4.07 -0.60
C ILE A 107 1.78 -5.08 -1.75
N PHE A 108 0.84 -4.94 -2.68
CA PHE A 108 0.81 -5.74 -3.90
C PHE A 108 1.85 -5.26 -4.91
N SER A 109 2.39 -6.18 -5.72
CA SER A 109 3.24 -5.90 -6.88
C SER A 109 2.84 -6.84 -7.99
N ARG A 110 2.47 -6.29 -9.15
CA ARG A 110 1.89 -7.08 -10.24
C ARG A 110 2.93 -7.87 -11.02
N LEU A 111 2.46 -8.90 -11.72
CA LEU A 111 3.26 -9.67 -12.67
C LEU A 111 3.85 -8.75 -13.73
N ARG A 112 5.17 -8.77 -13.87
CA ARG A 112 5.94 -8.04 -14.90
C ARG A 112 7.12 -8.90 -15.35
N GLN A 113 7.31 -8.99 -16.67
CA GLN A 113 8.49 -9.63 -17.25
C GLN A 113 9.54 -8.56 -17.56
N THR A 114 10.73 -8.69 -16.98
CA THR A 114 11.87 -7.81 -17.20
C THR A 114 12.98 -8.60 -17.87
N GLY A 115 13.05 -8.51 -19.21
CA GLY A 115 13.94 -9.34 -20.03
C GLY A 115 13.61 -10.83 -19.88
N ARG A 116 14.49 -11.59 -19.20
CA ARG A 116 14.30 -13.02 -18.92
C ARG A 116 13.72 -13.31 -17.53
N ALA A 117 13.59 -12.32 -16.65
CA ALA A 117 13.05 -12.50 -15.32
C ALA A 117 11.53 -12.30 -15.31
N ILE A 118 10.78 -13.28 -14.78
CA ILE A 118 9.36 -13.13 -14.45
C ILE A 118 9.28 -12.73 -12.97
N ILE A 119 8.77 -11.53 -12.70
CA ILE A 119 8.25 -11.15 -11.38
C ILE A 119 6.78 -11.57 -11.40
N TYR A 120 6.36 -12.41 -10.46
CA TYR A 120 4.97 -12.87 -10.32
C TYR A 120 4.13 -11.85 -9.53
N ASN A 121 2.81 -12.01 -9.55
CA ASN A 121 1.90 -11.30 -8.62
C ASN A 121 2.28 -11.66 -7.17
N GLU A 122 2.75 -10.69 -6.40
CA GLU A 122 3.29 -10.86 -5.05
C GLU A 122 2.72 -9.81 -4.08
N ILE A 123 2.24 -10.24 -2.91
CA ILE A 123 1.94 -9.36 -1.77
C ILE A 123 3.10 -9.45 -0.79
N LYS A 124 3.69 -8.29 -0.45
CA LYS A 124 4.61 -8.16 0.68
C LYS A 124 3.80 -7.82 1.91
N ALA A 125 3.61 -8.81 2.77
CA ALA A 125 2.73 -8.70 3.93
C ALA A 125 3.31 -7.76 5.00
N SER A 126 2.48 -6.84 5.49
CA SER A 126 2.70 -6.08 6.72
C SER A 126 2.02 -6.76 7.92
N VAL A 127 0.83 -7.36 7.72
CA VAL A 127 0.08 -8.08 8.75
C VAL A 127 -0.58 -9.33 8.16
N ILE A 128 -0.60 -10.42 8.93
CA ILE A 128 -1.35 -11.65 8.61
C ILE A 128 -2.16 -12.05 9.85
N ARG A 129 -3.44 -12.39 9.66
CA ARG A 129 -4.37 -12.79 10.74
C ARG A 129 -5.10 -14.08 10.32
N SER A 130 -4.91 -15.19 11.03
CA SER A 130 -5.74 -16.41 10.84
C SER A 130 -7.16 -16.12 11.34
N LEU A 131 -8.16 -16.55 10.58
CA LEU A 131 -9.57 -16.42 10.95
C LEU A 131 -9.94 -17.32 12.12
N ASP A 132 -9.33 -18.50 12.21
CA ASP A 132 -9.56 -19.49 13.27
C ASP A 132 -9.18 -18.90 14.65
N ARG A 133 -8.12 -18.08 14.70
CA ARG A 133 -7.70 -17.36 15.92
C ARG A 133 -8.50 -16.09 16.22
N LEU A 134 -9.36 -15.65 15.31
CA LEU A 134 -10.30 -14.55 15.54
C LEU A 134 -11.65 -15.03 16.11
N ASN A 135 -11.87 -16.34 16.22
CA ASN A 135 -13.11 -16.91 16.75
C ASN A 135 -12.88 -18.14 17.65
N PRO A 136 -12.11 -18.00 18.77
CA PRO A 136 -11.80 -19.11 19.66
C PRO A 136 -13.02 -19.68 20.41
N ASP A 137 -14.10 -18.91 20.55
CA ASP A 137 -15.24 -19.22 21.42
C ASP A 137 -16.25 -20.23 20.83
N LEU A 138 -16.00 -20.76 19.62
CA LEU A 138 -16.86 -21.75 18.96
C LEU A 138 -16.34 -23.20 19.01
N ILE A 139 -15.28 -23.48 19.78
CA ILE A 139 -14.81 -24.86 20.04
C ILE A 139 -14.88 -25.15 21.54
N GLY A 140 -16.01 -25.77 21.95
CA GLY A 140 -16.24 -26.35 23.27
C GLY A 140 -16.40 -27.87 23.20
#